data_AF-A0A150IYJ8-F1
#
_entry.id   AF-A0A150IYJ8-F1
#
_cell.length_a   1.000
_cell.length_b   1.000
_cell.length_c   1.000
_cell.angle_alpha   90.00
_cell.angle_beta   90.00
_cell.angle_gamma   90.00
#
_symmetry.space_group_name_H-M   'P 1'
#
loop_
_entity.id
_entity.type
_entity.pdbx_description
1 polymer ?
#
loop_
_entity_poly.entity_id
_entity_poly.type
_entity_poly.pdbx_seq_one_letter_code
_entity_poly.pdbx_strand_id
1 'polypeptide(L)'
;MSDKFRQDITRESIIRSMINKTGQNLKRLAQSFARAENSKEITNKFLKDSRKITIDNFERLINEPSIKKEINSLSDYESNQRYNVVQSILINNPNLTALEIFQEVSPTGLFKDEYDIKDLLDWMHKKGHVIKDSQNRYSFIFF
;
A
#
# COMPACT_ATOMS: atom_id res chain seq x y z
N MET A 1 12.33 21.06 -11.06
CA MET A 1 11.09 20.32 -10.73
C MET A 1 11.23 19.87 -9.28
N SER A 2 10.46 20.45 -8.38
CA SER A 2 10.70 20.40 -6.93
C SER A 2 10.44 19.01 -6.35
N ASP A 3 11.16 18.63 -5.30
CA ASP A 3 11.02 17.34 -4.60
C ASP A 3 9.57 17.04 -4.18
N LYS A 4 8.79 18.08 -3.91
CA LYS A 4 7.35 17.99 -3.65
C LYS A 4 6.58 17.32 -4.79
N PHE A 5 6.88 17.65 -6.04
CA PHE A 5 6.22 17.04 -7.20
C PHE A 5 6.51 15.53 -7.30
N ARG A 6 7.74 15.11 -7.00
CA ARG A 6 8.10 13.68 -6.96
C ARG A 6 7.41 12.96 -5.81
N GLN A 7 7.37 13.58 -4.63
CA GLN A 7 6.65 13.03 -3.46
C GLN A 7 5.16 12.84 -3.74
N ASP A 8 4.53 13.80 -4.42
CA ASP A 8 3.11 13.72 -4.74
C ASP A 8 2.82 12.59 -5.75
N ILE A 9 3.69 12.36 -6.74
CA ILE A 9 3.60 11.21 -7.66
C ILE A 9 3.74 9.88 -6.90
N THR A 10 4.71 9.77 -6.01
CA THR A 10 4.90 8.56 -5.19
C THR A 10 3.67 8.27 -4.32
N ARG A 11 3.13 9.29 -3.64
CA ARG A 11 1.92 9.15 -2.83
C ARG A 11 0.72 8.71 -3.65
N GLU A 12 0.52 9.32 -4.82
CA GLU A 12 -0.58 8.98 -5.72
C GLU A 12 -0.50 7.52 -6.20
N SER A 13 0.69 7.03 -6.54
CA SER A 13 0.91 5.62 -6.92
C SER A 13 0.56 4.65 -5.79
N ILE A 14 1.01 4.95 -4.56
CA ILE A 14 0.67 4.16 -3.36
C ILE A 14 -0.85 4.15 -3.15
N ILE A 15 -1.50 5.32 -3.19
CA ILE A 15 -2.96 5.45 -2.99
C ILE A 15 -3.73 4.65 -4.04
N ARG A 16 -3.33 4.72 -5.32
CA ARG A 16 -4.00 3.99 -6.41
C ARG A 16 -3.96 2.48 -6.21
N SER A 17 -2.84 1.94 -5.73
CA SER A 17 -2.72 0.50 -5.45
C SER A 17 -3.71 0.02 -4.36
N MET A 18 -4.16 0.93 -3.49
CA MET A 18 -5.02 0.61 -2.34
C MET A 18 -6.49 0.97 -2.54
N ILE A 19 -6.83 1.78 -3.53
CA ILE A 19 -8.15 2.43 -3.64
C ILE A 19 -9.30 1.41 -3.72
N ASN A 20 -9.09 0.33 -4.48
CA ASN A 20 -10.09 -0.70 -4.68
C ASN A 20 -10.37 -1.48 -3.39
N LYS A 21 -9.32 -1.91 -2.68
CA LYS A 21 -9.45 -2.64 -1.41
C LYS A 21 -10.10 -1.77 -0.33
N THR A 22 -9.67 -0.51 -0.24
CA THR A 22 -10.23 0.46 0.70
C THR A 22 -11.71 0.69 0.43
N GLY A 23 -12.10 0.88 -0.84
CA GLY A 23 -13.49 1.00 -1.26
C GLY A 23 -14.34 -0.22 -0.89
N GLN A 24 -13.82 -1.43 -1.07
CA GLN A 24 -14.53 -2.66 -0.67
C GLN A 24 -14.72 -2.75 0.85
N ASN A 25 -13.72 -2.36 1.63
CA ASN A 25 -13.84 -2.35 3.09
C ASN A 25 -14.89 -1.33 3.58
N LEU A 26 -14.91 -0.13 3.00
CA LEU A 26 -15.93 0.89 3.31
C LEU A 26 -17.34 0.41 2.94
N LYS A 27 -17.48 -0.30 1.82
CA LYS A 27 -18.77 -0.90 1.41
C LYS A 27 -19.23 -1.98 2.39
N ARG A 28 -18.34 -2.86 2.86
CA ARG A 28 -18.66 -3.89 3.86
C ARG A 28 -19.14 -3.29 5.17
N LEU A 29 -18.45 -2.25 5.67
CA LEU A 29 -18.89 -1.52 6.87
C LEU A 29 -20.26 -0.89 6.68
N ALA A 30 -20.49 -0.22 5.54
CA ALA A 30 -21.79 0.38 5.23
C ALA A 30 -22.92 -0.67 5.14
N GLN A 31 -22.65 -1.86 4.60
CA GLN A 31 -23.59 -2.98 4.60
C GLN A 31 -23.93 -3.45 6.02
N SER A 32 -22.93 -3.56 6.89
CA SER A 32 -23.15 -3.94 8.29
C SER A 32 -24.00 -2.91 9.03
N PHE A 33 -23.76 -1.61 8.79
CA PHE A 33 -24.56 -0.54 9.39
C PHE A 33 -26.01 -0.54 8.88
N ALA A 34 -26.21 -0.73 7.58
CA ALA A 34 -27.55 -0.88 7.01
C ALA A 34 -28.32 -2.04 7.64
N ARG A 35 -27.65 -3.20 7.84
CA ARG A 35 -28.25 -4.37 8.51
C ARG A 35 -28.60 -4.09 9.97
N ALA A 36 -27.72 -3.41 10.71
CA ALA A 36 -27.98 -3.05 12.11
C ALA A 36 -29.21 -2.13 12.26
N GLU A 37 -29.48 -1.29 11.25
CA GLU A 37 -30.67 -0.44 11.20
C GLU A 37 -31.86 -1.07 10.45
N ASN A 38 -31.82 -2.37 10.13
CA ASN A 38 -32.85 -3.09 9.35
C ASN A 38 -33.16 -2.45 7.97
N SER A 39 -32.22 -1.72 7.39
CA SER A 39 -32.32 -1.18 6.04
C SER A 39 -31.94 -2.23 4.99
N LYS A 40 -32.73 -2.33 3.93
CA LYS A 40 -32.46 -3.20 2.78
C LYS A 40 -31.51 -2.58 1.76
N GLU A 41 -31.23 -1.29 1.89
CA GLU A 41 -30.44 -0.52 0.93
C GLU A 41 -29.28 0.20 1.61
N ILE A 42 -28.13 0.21 0.92
CA ILE A 42 -26.97 1.01 1.32
C ILE A 42 -27.19 2.44 0.81
N THR A 43 -27.54 3.34 1.71
CA THR A 43 -27.69 4.76 1.40
C THR A 43 -26.38 5.52 1.58
N ASN A 44 -26.34 6.77 1.10
CA ASN A 44 -25.20 7.67 1.29
C ASN A 44 -24.90 7.94 2.78
N LYS A 45 -25.90 7.83 3.66
CA LYS A 45 -25.72 7.92 5.13
C LYS A 45 -24.71 6.85 5.59
N PHE A 46 -24.95 5.58 5.26
CA PHE A 46 -24.08 4.48 5.71
C PHE A 46 -22.66 4.53 5.13
N LEU A 47 -22.51 5.04 3.91
CA LEU A 47 -21.18 5.28 3.31
C LEU A 47 -20.43 6.42 4.02
N LYS A 48 -21.13 7.49 4.41
CA LYS A 48 -20.53 8.58 5.20
C LYS A 48 -20.14 8.11 6.60
N ASP A 49 -21.00 7.33 7.24
CA ASP A 49 -20.75 6.79 8.57
C ASP A 49 -19.58 5.79 8.56
N SER A 50 -19.50 4.93 7.52
CA SER A 50 -18.36 4.02 7.36
C SER A 50 -17.05 4.76 7.11
N ARG A 51 -17.06 5.83 6.30
CA ARG A 51 -15.89 6.70 6.14
C ARG A 51 -15.49 7.34 7.46
N LYS A 52 -16.44 7.88 8.21
CA LYS A 52 -16.18 8.58 9.48
C LYS A 52 -15.52 7.63 10.49
N ILE A 53 -16.11 6.46 10.75
CA ILE A 53 -15.54 5.53 11.73
C ILE A 53 -14.15 5.03 11.31
N THR A 54 -13.90 4.86 10.02
CA THR A 54 -12.57 4.48 9.51
C THR A 54 -11.53 5.58 9.81
N ILE A 55 -11.88 6.85 9.60
CA ILE A 55 -10.99 7.98 9.94
C ILE A 55 -10.76 8.05 11.46
N ASP A 56 -11.83 7.99 12.26
CA ASP A 56 -11.73 8.04 13.72
C ASP A 56 -10.84 6.91 14.26
N ASN A 57 -10.90 5.71 13.67
CA ASN A 57 -10.04 4.60 14.03
C ASN A 57 -8.57 4.84 13.65
N PHE A 58 -8.28 5.47 12.51
CA PHE A 58 -6.91 5.83 12.14
C PHE A 58 -6.31 6.87 13.08
N GLU A 59 -7.09 7.86 13.50
CA GLU A 59 -6.64 8.86 14.49
C GLU A 59 -6.28 8.21 15.84
N ARG A 60 -7.03 7.18 16.24
CA ARG A 60 -6.69 6.37 17.43
C ARG A 60 -5.41 5.56 17.22
N LEU A 61 -5.26 4.96 16.04
CA LEU A 61 -4.12 4.10 15.70
C LEU A 61 -2.77 4.82 15.83
N ILE A 62 -2.72 6.12 15.50
CA ILE A 62 -1.51 6.94 15.62
C ILE A 62 -1.06 7.09 17.10
N ASN A 63 -2.01 6.99 18.03
CA ASN A 63 -1.73 7.08 19.46
C ASN A 63 -1.36 5.75 20.10
N GLU A 64 -1.43 4.64 19.35
CA GLU A 64 -1.03 3.32 19.85
C GLU A 64 0.50 3.24 20.04
N PRO A 65 0.99 2.85 21.23
CA PRO A 65 2.43 2.82 21.53
C PRO A 65 3.26 1.96 20.56
N SER A 66 2.68 0.86 20.05
CA SER A 66 3.33 -0.03 19.07
C SER A 66 3.60 0.70 17.75
N ILE A 67 2.59 1.42 17.23
CA ILE A 67 2.69 2.20 15.99
C ILE A 67 3.64 3.39 16.17
N LYS A 68 3.57 4.08 17.32
CA LYS A 68 4.48 5.19 17.62
C LYS A 68 5.95 4.76 17.65
N LYS A 69 6.24 3.55 18.14
CA LYS A 69 7.59 2.98 18.12
C LYS A 69 8.06 2.66 16.69
N GLU A 70 7.17 2.13 15.86
CA GLU A 70 7.43 1.77 14.46
C GLU A 70 7.73 3.02 13.60
N ILE A 71 6.96 4.11 13.79
CA ILE A 71 7.21 5.41 13.12
C ILE A 71 8.60 5.97 13.45
N ASN A 72 9.05 5.80 14.70
CA ASN A 72 10.35 6.30 15.15
C ASN A 72 11.52 5.44 14.65
N SER A 73 11.28 4.21 14.19
CA SER A 73 12.31 3.29 13.68
C SER A 73 12.56 3.38 12.17
N LEU A 74 11.82 4.20 11.42
CA LEU A 74 11.98 4.41 9.96
C LEU A 74 13.30 5.13 9.58
N SER A 75 14.27 5.22 10.50
CA SER A 75 15.53 5.93 10.30
C SER A 75 16.45 5.22 9.30
N ASP A 76 16.82 5.98 8.28
CA ASP A 76 17.94 5.86 7.33
C ASP A 76 17.84 4.94 6.10
N TYR A 77 17.05 3.85 6.10
CA TYR A 77 16.98 2.96 4.92
C TYR A 77 15.81 3.24 3.97
N GLU A 78 14.73 3.86 4.47
CA GLU A 78 13.42 3.99 3.79
C GLU A 78 13.22 5.29 3.00
N SER A 79 14.27 6.09 2.83
CA SER A 79 14.20 7.33 2.04
C SER A 79 14.28 7.11 0.52
N ASN A 80 14.51 5.87 0.06
CA ASN A 80 14.60 5.54 -1.36
C ASN A 80 13.22 5.36 -1.99
N GLN A 81 12.80 6.34 -2.80
CA GLN A 81 11.52 6.34 -3.52
C GLN A 81 11.28 5.07 -4.35
N ARG A 82 12.33 4.49 -4.95
CA ARG A 82 12.21 3.25 -5.74
C ARG A 82 11.83 2.06 -4.84
N TYR A 83 12.45 1.96 -3.67
CA TYR A 83 12.12 0.92 -2.69
C TYR A 83 10.67 1.05 -2.20
N ASN A 84 10.27 2.25 -1.78
CA ASN A 84 8.93 2.47 -1.19
C ASN A 84 7.80 2.14 -2.17
N VAL A 85 7.98 2.48 -3.45
CA VAL A 85 7.00 2.15 -4.50
C VAL A 85 6.91 0.63 -4.69
N VAL A 86 8.04 -0.07 -4.82
CA VAL A 86 8.04 -1.53 -4.99
C VAL A 86 7.51 -2.26 -3.75
N GLN A 87 7.88 -1.82 -2.55
CA GLN A 87 7.35 -2.32 -1.29
C GLN A 87 5.82 -2.18 -1.26
N SER A 88 5.28 -0.99 -1.57
CA SER A 88 3.84 -0.76 -1.61
C SER A 88 3.13 -1.69 -2.60
N ILE A 89 3.71 -1.89 -3.79
CA ILE A 89 3.15 -2.82 -4.78
C ILE A 89 3.13 -4.25 -4.23
N LEU A 90 4.22 -4.73 -3.63
CA LEU A 90 4.31 -6.11 -3.13
C LEU A 90 3.46 -6.37 -1.88
N ILE A 91 3.28 -5.37 -1.01
CA ILE A 91 2.37 -5.45 0.14
C ILE A 91 0.92 -5.58 -0.33
N ASN A 92 0.55 -4.83 -1.37
CA ASN A 92 -0.81 -4.83 -1.88
C ASN A 92 -1.09 -5.99 -2.83
N ASN A 93 -0.11 -6.40 -3.63
CA ASN A 93 -0.25 -7.45 -4.62
C ASN A 93 0.90 -8.45 -4.39
N PRO A 94 0.74 -9.41 -3.46
CA PRO A 94 1.76 -10.41 -3.21
C PRO A 94 1.86 -11.41 -4.38
N ASN A 95 3.03 -12.02 -4.54
CA ASN A 95 3.37 -13.01 -5.55
C ASN A 95 3.33 -12.45 -6.99
N LEU A 96 3.99 -11.32 -7.23
CA LEU A 96 4.16 -10.76 -8.57
C LEU A 96 5.54 -11.07 -9.15
N THR A 97 5.61 -11.29 -10.45
CA THR A 97 6.87 -11.34 -11.21
C THR A 97 7.48 -9.95 -11.38
N ALA A 98 8.78 -9.88 -11.71
CA ALA A 98 9.46 -8.60 -11.98
C ALA A 98 8.77 -7.79 -13.10
N LEU A 99 8.28 -8.45 -14.14
CA LEU A 99 7.54 -7.84 -15.24
C LEU A 99 6.21 -7.22 -14.77
N GLU A 100 5.44 -7.94 -13.96
CA GLU A 100 4.17 -7.42 -13.43
C GLU A 100 4.40 -6.23 -12.49
N ILE A 101 5.45 -6.31 -11.66
CA ILE A 101 5.87 -5.18 -10.81
C ILE A 101 6.27 -3.99 -11.69
N PHE A 102 7.00 -4.21 -12.79
CA PHE A 102 7.36 -3.16 -13.74
C PHE A 102 6.14 -2.47 -14.34
N GLN A 103 5.14 -3.24 -14.76
CA GLN A 103 3.91 -2.68 -15.31
C GLN A 103 3.19 -1.78 -14.30
N GLU A 104 3.10 -2.21 -13.04
CA GLU A 104 2.48 -1.46 -11.95
C GLU A 104 3.22 -0.15 -11.62
N VAL A 105 4.56 -0.17 -11.63
CA VAL A 105 5.37 1.01 -11.28
C VAL A 105 5.75 1.88 -12.47
N SER A 106 5.54 1.41 -13.71
CA SER A 106 5.87 2.15 -14.94
C SER A 106 5.29 3.59 -14.98
N PRO A 107 4.07 3.88 -14.48
CA PRO A 107 3.52 5.24 -14.51
C PRO A 107 4.29 6.22 -13.62
N THR A 108 5.10 5.73 -12.68
CA THR A 108 5.92 6.59 -11.79
C THR A 108 7.15 7.17 -12.49
N GLY A 109 7.60 6.56 -13.61
CA GLY A 109 8.83 6.94 -14.30
C GLY A 109 10.12 6.70 -13.50
N LEU A 110 10.04 5.97 -12.37
CA LEU A 110 11.17 5.73 -11.47
C LEU A 110 12.10 4.61 -11.93
N PHE A 111 11.63 3.75 -12.84
CA PHE A 111 12.34 2.58 -13.35
C PHE A 111 12.39 2.64 -14.86
N LYS A 112 13.56 2.33 -15.42
CA LYS A 112 13.78 2.39 -16.88
C LYS A 112 13.17 1.21 -17.62
N ASP A 113 13.32 0.03 -17.03
CA ASP A 113 12.92 -1.25 -17.60
C ASP A 113 12.77 -2.32 -16.49
N GLU A 114 12.42 -3.54 -16.90
CA GLU A 114 12.30 -4.70 -16.01
C GLU A 114 13.62 -5.06 -15.32
N TYR A 115 14.77 -4.86 -15.97
CA TYR A 115 16.08 -5.20 -15.39
C TYR A 115 16.43 -4.27 -14.22
N ASP A 116 16.12 -2.98 -14.35
CA ASP A 116 16.30 -1.99 -13.29
C ASP A 116 15.45 -2.33 -12.04
N ILE A 117 14.29 -2.96 -12.21
CA ILE A 117 13.50 -3.51 -11.09
C ILE A 117 14.11 -4.78 -10.53
N LYS A 118 14.60 -5.66 -11.40
CA LYS A 118 15.20 -6.93 -10.99
C LYS A 118 16.42 -6.69 -10.09
N ASP A 119 17.27 -5.72 -10.39
CA ASP A 119 18.41 -5.35 -9.55
C ASP A 119 17.97 -4.93 -8.13
N LEU A 120 16.88 -4.16 -8.04
CA LEU A 120 16.29 -3.77 -6.75
C LEU A 120 15.70 -4.98 -6.02
N LEU A 121 14.95 -5.84 -6.71
CA LEU A 121 14.34 -7.04 -6.12
C LEU A 121 15.38 -8.05 -5.64
N ASP A 122 16.46 -8.24 -6.38
CA ASP A 122 17.57 -9.11 -5.99
C ASP A 122 18.27 -8.58 -4.73
N TRP A 123 18.46 -7.25 -4.65
CA TRP A 123 18.95 -6.61 -3.44
C TRP A 123 17.96 -6.75 -2.27
N MET A 124 16.66 -6.55 -2.49
CA MET A 124 15.63 -6.69 -1.45
C MET A 124 15.58 -8.13 -0.94
N HIS A 125 15.73 -9.10 -1.84
CA HIS A 125 15.76 -10.52 -1.48
C HIS A 125 16.99 -10.85 -0.64
N LYS A 126 18.18 -10.37 -1.06
CA LYS A 126 19.42 -10.55 -0.30
C LYS A 126 19.36 -9.92 1.10
N LYS A 127 18.62 -8.83 1.25
CA LYS A 127 18.40 -8.14 2.53
C LYS A 127 17.28 -8.77 3.37
N GLY A 128 16.60 -9.79 2.84
CA GLY A 128 15.51 -10.48 3.50
C GLY A 128 14.16 -9.76 3.42
N HIS A 129 14.04 -8.63 2.73
CA HIS A 129 12.76 -7.89 2.64
C HIS A 129 11.70 -8.61 1.79
N VAL A 130 12.12 -9.44 0.85
CA VAL A 130 11.20 -10.20 -0.02
C VAL A 130 11.64 -11.66 -0.13
N ILE A 131 10.68 -12.57 -0.26
CA ILE A 131 10.91 -13.94 -0.72
C ILE A 131 10.64 -14.05 -2.21
N LYS A 132 11.33 -14.98 -2.86
CA LYS A 132 11.12 -15.35 -4.26
C LYS A 132 10.72 -16.82 -4.34
N ASP A 133 9.61 -17.11 -5.00
CA ASP A 133 9.14 -18.49 -5.18
C ASP A 133 9.77 -19.18 -6.42
N SER A 134 9.44 -20.46 -6.62
CA SER A 134 9.91 -21.25 -7.76
C SER A 134 9.43 -20.76 -9.12
N GLN A 135 8.42 -19.89 -9.16
CA GLN A 135 7.88 -19.24 -10.36
C GLN A 135 8.48 -17.85 -10.60
N ASN A 136 9.54 -17.47 -9.84
CA ASN A 136 10.15 -16.14 -9.85
C ASN A 136 9.20 -15.00 -9.43
N ARG A 137 8.21 -15.30 -8.60
CA ARG A 137 7.30 -14.31 -8.03
C ARG A 137 7.79 -13.85 -6.66
N TYR A 138 7.64 -12.58 -6.38
CA TYR A 138 8.12 -11.91 -5.18
C TYR A 138 6.97 -11.60 -4.23
N SER A 139 7.24 -11.76 -2.94
CA SER A 139 6.32 -11.38 -1.86
C SER A 139 7.09 -10.67 -0.75
N PHE A 140 6.52 -9.59 -0.23
CA PHE A 140 7.12 -8.83 0.86
C PHE A 140 6.96 -9.55 2.20
N ILE A 141 7.98 -9.47 3.06
CA ILE A 141 7.97 -10.06 4.40
C ILE A 141 7.86 -8.93 5.43
N PHE A 142 6.92 -9.05 6.36
CA PHE A 142 6.84 -8.20 7.55
C PHE A 142 7.66 -8.86 8.67
N PHE A 143 8.68 -8.18 9.19
CA PHE A 143 9.40 -8.57 10.40
C PHE A 143 8.99 -7.70 11.57
#